data_AF-A0A8T4F9C6-F1
#
_entry.id   AF-A0A8T4F9C6-F1
#
_cell.length_a   1.000
_cell.length_b   1.000
_cell.length_c   1.000
_cell.angle_alpha   90.00
_cell.angle_beta   90.00
_cell.angle_gamma   90.00
#
_symmetry.space_group_name_H-M   'P 1'
#
loop_
_entity.id
_entity.type
_entity.pdbx_description
1 polymer ?
#
loop_
_entity_poly.entity_id
_entity_poly.type
_entity_poly.pdbx_seq_one_letter_code
_entity_poly.pdbx_strand_id
1 'polypeptide(L)' 'MIEATPHDYQHMSELLKSYASLRLQAVDACVIALAERFDLRDVATLDQRDYLVVAPRHLPKGQRLTILPGD' A
#
# COMPACT_ATOMS: atom_id res chain seq x y z
N MET A 1 1.25 5.77 -17.75
CA MET A 1 1.21 6.62 -16.55
C MET A 1 -0.14 6.38 -15.90
N ILE A 2 -0.17 6.01 -14.62
CA ILE A 2 -1.41 5.80 -13.87
C ILE A 2 -1.65 7.05 -13.04
N GLU A 3 -2.80 7.69 -13.22
CA GLU A 3 -3.20 8.84 -12.41
C GLU A 3 -3.85 8.37 -11.10
N ALA A 4 -3.47 9.03 -10.01
CA ALA A 4 -4.15 8.91 -8.73
C ALA A 4 -5.46 9.70 -8.77
N THR A 5 -6.55 9.06 -8.37
CA THR A 5 -7.87 9.65 -8.33
C THR A 5 -8.12 10.34 -6.98
N PRO A 6 -9.16 11.19 -6.87
CA PRO A 6 -9.58 11.74 -5.56
C PRO A 6 -9.85 10.67 -4.50
N HIS A 7 -10.36 9.50 -4.90
CA HIS A 7 -10.56 8.36 -4.01
C HIS A 7 -9.25 7.78 -3.49
N ASP A 8 -8.24 7.70 -4.36
CA ASP A 8 -6.89 7.24 -3.97
C ASP A 8 -6.28 8.22 -2.96
N TYR A 9 -6.40 9.54 -3.18
CA TYR A 9 -5.91 10.54 -2.24
C TYR A 9 -6.60 10.50 -0.87
N GLN A 10 -7.91 10.28 -0.86
CA GLN A 10 -8.65 10.09 0.39
C GLN A 10 -8.14 8.86 1.15
N HIS A 11 -7.98 7.75 0.45
CA HIS A 11 -7.50 6.53 1.07
C HIS A 11 -6.04 6.62 1.53
N MET A 12 -5.18 7.28 0.76
CA MET A 12 -3.81 7.60 1.17
C MET A 12 -3.79 8.40 2.48
N SER A 13 -4.68 9.39 2.64
CA SER A 13 -4.79 10.16 3.88
C SER A 13 -5.19 9.28 5.07
N GLU A 14 -6.07 8.31 4.86
CA GLU A 14 -6.47 7.34 5.88
C GLU A 14 -5.28 6.45 6.28
N LEU A 15 -4.57 5.88 5.30
CA LEU A 15 -3.38 5.05 5.56
C LEU A 15 -2.32 5.83 6.35
N LEU A 16 -2.00 7.05 5.94
CA LEU A 16 -1.01 7.90 6.63
C LEU A 16 -1.41 8.19 8.08
N LYS A 17 -2.72 8.36 8.35
CA LYS A 17 -3.23 8.55 9.72
C LYS A 17 -3.18 7.25 10.53
N SER A 18 -3.63 6.13 9.95
CA SER A 18 -3.68 4.83 10.61
C SER A 18 -2.30 4.28 10.95
N TYR A 19 -1.29 4.57 10.13
CA TYR A 19 0.09 4.12 10.32
C TYR A 19 1.04 5.26 10.72
N ALA A 20 0.51 6.35 11.29
CA ALA A 20 1.30 7.52 11.68
C ALA A 20 2.44 7.20 12.66
N SER A 21 2.23 6.24 13.58
CA SER A 21 3.26 5.78 14.52
C SER A 21 4.43 5.06 13.87
N LEU A 22 4.19 4.42 12.71
CA LEU A 22 5.21 3.73 11.91
C LEU A 22 5.86 4.65 10.86
N ARG A 23 5.38 5.89 10.73
CA ARG A 23 5.87 6.88 9.76
C ARG A 23 5.80 6.40 8.31
N LEU A 24 4.69 5.75 7.95
CA LEU A 24 4.38 5.32 6.57
C LEU A 24 4.65 6.46 5.57
N GLN A 25 5.37 6.15 4.50
CA GLN A 25 5.71 7.17 3.50
C GLN A 25 4.53 7.44 2.55
N ALA A 26 4.40 8.69 2.09
CA ALA A 26 3.31 9.09 1.20
C ALA A 26 3.31 8.36 -0.15
N VAL A 27 4.50 8.03 -0.67
CA VAL A 27 4.64 7.25 -1.91
C VAL A 27 4.17 5.81 -1.70
N ASP A 28 4.52 5.17 -0.58
CA ASP A 28 4.08 3.80 -0.30
C ASP A 28 2.57 3.74 -0.04
N ALA A 29 2.00 4.72 0.65
CA ALA A 29 0.55 4.87 0.76
C ALA A 29 -0.13 4.98 -0.62
N CYS A 30 0.49 5.67 -1.58
CA CYS A 30 0.00 5.76 -2.96
C CYS A 30 0.03 4.39 -3.65
N VAL A 31 1.16 3.68 -3.58
CA VAL A 31 1.30 2.34 -4.19
C VAL A 31 0.29 1.37 -3.60
N ILE A 32 0.09 1.38 -2.29
CA ILE A 32 -0.89 0.52 -1.60
C ILE A 32 -2.32 0.86 -2.04
N ALA A 33 -2.69 2.14 -2.07
CA ALA A 33 -4.02 2.57 -2.52
C ALA A 33 -4.29 2.14 -3.98
N LEU A 34 -3.28 2.23 -4.85
CA LEU A 34 -3.38 1.76 -6.24
C LEU A 34 -3.47 0.23 -6.32
N ALA A 35 -2.67 -0.49 -5.53
CA ALA A 35 -2.72 -1.95 -5.49
C ALA A 35 -4.11 -2.44 -5.09
N GLU A 36 -4.74 -1.80 -4.10
CA GLU A 36 -6.11 -2.09 -3.70
C GLU A 36 -7.13 -1.75 -4.79
N ARG A 37 -6.98 -0.59 -5.46
CA ARG A 37 -7.90 -0.19 -6.54
C ARG A 37 -7.86 -1.15 -7.72
N PHE A 38 -6.69 -1.71 -8.02
CA PHE A 38 -6.50 -2.63 -9.15
C PHE A 38 -6.53 -4.11 -8.75
N ASP A 39 -6.85 -4.44 -7.49
CA ASP A 39 -6.85 -5.82 -6.96
C ASP A 39 -5.50 -6.54 -7.17
N LEU A 40 -4.40 -5.80 -7.08
CA LEU A 40 -3.04 -6.31 -7.25
C LEU A 40 -2.51 -6.82 -5.93
N ARG A 41 -1.84 -7.98 -5.98
CA ARG A 41 -1.26 -8.61 -4.78
C ARG A 41 0.24 -8.45 -4.69
N ASP A 42 0.89 -8.11 -5.80
CA ASP A 42 2.34 -8.11 -5.91
C ASP A 42 2.85 -6.67 -6.14
N VAL A 43 3.90 -6.30 -5.41
CA VAL A 43 4.59 -5.00 -5.54
C VAL A 43 6.08 -5.24 -5.68
N ALA A 44 6.69 -4.71 -6.74
CA ALA A 44 8.13 -4.72 -6.90
C ALA A 44 8.75 -3.48 -6.21
N THR A 45 9.46 -3.70 -5.11
CA THR A 45 10.10 -2.61 -4.34
C THR A 45 11.37 -3.11 -3.66
N LEU A 46 12.35 -2.21 -3.53
CA LEU A 46 13.57 -2.45 -2.73
C LEU A 46 13.34 -2.10 -1.25
N ASP A 47 12.44 -1.17 -0.93
CA ASP A 47 12.06 -0.88 0.46
C ASP A 47 10.78 -1.63 0.81
N GLN A 48 10.94 -2.69 1.59
CA GLN A 48 9.86 -3.63 1.90
C GLN A 48 9.15 -3.29 3.22
N ARG A 49 9.75 -2.43 4.06
CA ARG A 49 9.37 -2.27 5.47
C ARG A 49 7.90 -1.91 5.65
N ASP A 50 7.43 -0.95 4.88
CA ASP A 50 6.06 -0.44 4.97
C ASP A 50 5.04 -1.46 4.44
N TYR A 51 5.39 -2.24 3.42
CA TYR A 51 4.50 -3.21 2.79
C TYR A 51 4.30 -4.49 3.61
N LEU A 52 5.22 -4.80 4.52
CA LEU A 52 5.10 -5.95 5.43
C LEU A 52 4.14 -5.66 6.60
N VAL A 53 3.92 -4.39 6.95
CA VAL A 53 3.09 -4.02 8.11
C VAL A 53 1.69 -3.60 7.73
N VAL A 54 1.51 -2.92 6.59
CA VAL A 54 0.21 -2.42 6.16
C VAL A 54 -0.69 -3.57 5.71
N ALA A 55 -1.88 -3.66 6.30
CA ALA A 55 -2.94 -4.58 5.88
C ALA A 55 -3.81 -3.94 4.78
N PRO A 56 -3.71 -4.38 3.51
CA PRO A 56 -4.50 -3.81 2.42
C PRO A 56 -5.96 -4.23 2.50
N ARG A 57 -6.90 -3.34 2.16
CA ARG A 57 -8.36 -3.59 2.31
C ARG A 57 -8.92 -4.69 1.40
N HIS A 58 -8.30 -4.96 0.24
CA HIS A 58 -8.76 -6.00 -0.69
C HIS A 58 -8.28 -7.41 -0.30
N LEU A 59 -7.32 -7.51 0.62
CA LEU A 59 -6.78 -8.80 1.05
C LEU A 59 -7.51 -9.33 2.29
N PRO A 60 -7.56 -10.67 2.45
CA PRO A 60 -8.03 -11.29 3.69
C PRO A 60 -7.27 -10.78 4.91
N LYS A 61 -7.96 -10.69 6.05
CA LYS A 61 -7.36 -10.25 7.31
C LYS A 61 -6.11 -11.08 7.63
N GLY A 62 -5.00 -10.39 7.85
CA GLY A 62 -3.69 -11.00 8.16
C GLY A 62 -2.79 -11.22 6.95
N GLN A 63 -3.30 -11.10 5.72
CA GLN A 63 -2.46 -11.13 4.52
C GLN A 63 -1.82 -9.76 4.24
N ARG A 64 -0.74 -9.77 3.46
CA ARG A 64 0.05 -8.62 3.03
C ARG A 64 0.30 -8.71 1.53
N LEU A 65 0.79 -7.61 0.96
CA LEU A 65 1.27 -7.61 -0.42
C LEU A 65 2.49 -8.54 -0.53
N THR A 66 2.55 -9.32 -1.60
CA THR A 66 3.75 -10.05 -2.00
C THR A 66 4.78 -9.05 -2.50
N ILE A 67 6.03 -9.17 -2.06
CA ILE A 67 7.11 -8.30 -2.52
C ILE A 67 7.95 -9.00 -3.57
N LEU A 68 8.23 -8.29 -4.66
CA LEU A 68 9.03 -8.75 -5.77
C LEU A 68 10.36 -7.96 -5.89
N PRO A 69 11.43 -8.60 -6.38
CA PRO A 69 11.56 -10.05 -6.52
C PRO A 69 11.45 -10.71 -5.14
N GLY A 70 10.86 -11.92 -5.11
CA GLY A 70 10.96 -12.75 -3.92
C GLY A 70 12.42 -13.17 -3.73
N ASP A 71 12.76 -13.65 -2.53
CA ASP A 71 14.03 -14.33 -2.28
C ASP A 71 14.26 -15.51 -3.26
#